data_AF-A0A444WET3-F1
#
_entry.id   AF-A0A444WET3-F1
#
_cell.length_a   1.000
_cell.length_b   1.000
_cell.length_c   1.000
_cell.angle_alpha   90.00
_cell.angle_beta   90.00
_cell.angle_gamma   90.00
#
_symmetry.space_group_name_H-M   'P 1'
#
loop_
_entity.id
_entity.type
_entity.pdbx_description
1 polymer ?
#
loop_
_entity_poly.entity_id
_entity_poly.type
_entity_poly.pdbx_seq_one_letter_code
_entity_poly.pdbx_strand_id
1 'polypeptide(L)'
;MSKFSEEIIAIVATFLGSIFLPKHLITLIREVIKFMFFSVFRKWYILIILSIAIIYFNYLSGKVLGDFYSVEFSVYLFLTNVIVIFIITLFQKLYRNYKPINIAFYGCFTIKENEYLTIDIDAENLNERIEKTIENISASFHTYKKHFIKPINIDLPKFIPIALGPRKLNRYIKNRVNAGKHLASIHFTRNINDQNLSIVVNYNKNSLVQTKALDNLEKLINDLALDKAVHSTKLIEISIKIYMLYFGQSIMDMFIDFKKFTDVHYMIDDMEKLLKGIGNDIADIPDKHKSQINLFISFWSSYIERYRSIILLEQGQTLAAFQHIMKSIKYNPFYPYEDYESLKQDYTKRYAIEVISKMPEFYDDTEADIARIEENFSIMGNLVEQIEHPFATYNYEIIKEILRRDSSQKMIDYLEDSFSQLDKDNPFILLSMSEVIRYAKKGTEKINEIYAERVDEAIDLLKKVIEIDNDFAIIHSKIGTVIWMKGIHYENEEITNEGIEEMRKGMHYISQVGLGGYKDNDRS
;
A
#
# COMPACT_ATOMS: atom_id res chain seq x y z
N MET A 1 -34.02 58.35 4.43
CA MET A 1 -34.60 57.21 5.17
C MET A 1 -33.95 57.19 6.54
N SER A 2 -34.72 57.07 7.62
CA SER A 2 -34.19 57.18 9.00
C SER A 2 -33.37 55.95 9.37
N LYS A 3 -32.31 56.09 10.18
CA LYS A 3 -31.54 54.98 10.76
C LYS A 3 -32.42 53.82 11.28
N PHE A 4 -33.63 54.15 11.76
CA PHE A 4 -34.64 53.20 12.19
C PHE A 4 -35.12 52.21 11.11
N SER A 5 -35.31 52.65 9.85
CA SER A 5 -35.70 51.76 8.76
C SER A 5 -34.55 50.85 8.31
N GLU A 6 -33.31 51.32 8.43
CA GLU A 6 -32.12 50.52 8.15
C GLU A 6 -31.93 49.43 9.22
N GLU A 7 -32.13 49.77 10.50
CA GLU A 7 -32.09 48.79 11.60
C GLU A 7 -33.19 47.73 11.50
N ILE A 8 -34.43 48.12 11.14
CA ILE A 8 -35.51 47.15 10.92
C ILE A 8 -35.21 46.24 9.74
N ILE A 9 -34.73 46.78 8.61
CA ILE A 9 -34.36 45.97 7.45
C ILE A 9 -33.19 45.04 7.81
N ALA A 10 -32.21 45.50 8.59
CA ALA A 10 -31.09 44.68 9.04
C ALA A 10 -31.54 43.55 9.98
N ILE A 11 -32.42 43.82 10.94
CA ILE A 11 -32.96 42.80 11.86
C ILE A 11 -33.83 41.80 11.09
N VAL A 12 -34.70 42.28 10.20
CA VAL A 12 -35.54 41.42 9.34
C VAL A 12 -34.68 40.61 8.38
N ALA A 13 -33.66 41.18 7.75
CA ALA A 13 -32.73 40.44 6.89
C ALA A 13 -31.89 39.42 7.67
N THR A 14 -31.49 39.73 8.90
CA THR A 14 -30.78 38.80 9.79
C THR A 14 -31.69 37.66 10.25
N PHE A 15 -32.94 37.96 10.59
CA PHE A 15 -33.97 37.00 10.97
C PHE A 15 -34.37 36.11 9.78
N LEU A 16 -34.71 36.70 8.64
CA LEU A 16 -35.02 35.99 7.40
C LEU A 16 -33.82 35.17 6.93
N GLY A 17 -32.61 35.71 7.02
CA GLY A 17 -31.38 34.97 6.75
C GLY A 17 -31.19 33.79 7.69
N SER A 18 -31.51 33.93 8.97
CA SER A 18 -31.39 32.83 9.94
C SER A 18 -32.46 31.75 9.79
N ILE A 19 -33.64 32.08 9.26
CA ILE A 19 -34.79 31.17 9.13
C ILE A 19 -34.87 30.52 7.76
N PHE A 20 -34.60 31.26 6.68
CA PHE A 20 -34.80 30.80 5.31
C PHE A 20 -33.52 30.27 4.65
N LEU A 21 -32.33 30.55 5.19
CA LEU A 21 -31.12 29.95 4.64
C LEU A 21 -31.02 28.49 5.06
N PRO A 22 -30.70 27.57 4.14
CA PRO A 22 -30.41 26.19 4.48
C PRO A 22 -29.35 26.11 5.59
N LYS A 23 -29.52 25.20 6.56
CA LYS A 23 -28.57 25.01 7.69
C LYS A 23 -27.11 24.91 7.25
N HIS A 24 -26.85 24.29 6.09
CA HIS A 24 -25.50 24.18 5.53
C HIS A 24 -24.91 25.54 5.17
N LEU A 25 -25.71 26.46 4.61
CA LEU A 25 -25.26 27.79 4.20
C LEU A 25 -25.01 28.68 5.41
N ILE A 26 -25.85 28.60 6.44
CA ILE A 26 -25.63 29.30 7.71
C ILE A 26 -24.30 28.86 8.34
N THR A 27 -24.06 27.53 8.36
CA THR A 27 -22.81 26.97 8.88
C THR A 27 -21.61 27.43 8.04
N LEU A 28 -21.74 27.43 6.71
CA LEU A 28 -20.70 27.89 5.79
C LEU A 28 -20.36 29.37 6.04
N ILE A 29 -21.36 30.25 6.03
CA ILE A 29 -21.18 31.70 6.23
C ILE A 29 -20.50 31.96 7.58
N ARG A 30 -20.95 31.28 8.64
CA ARG A 30 -20.34 31.42 9.98
C ARG A 30 -18.86 31.06 9.97
N GLU A 31 -18.48 29.93 9.36
CA GLU A 31 -17.07 29.51 9.32
C GLU A 31 -16.21 30.37 8.38
N VAL A 32 -16.79 30.94 7.30
CA VAL A 32 -16.13 31.94 6.44
C VAL A 32 -15.85 33.22 7.23
N ILE A 33 -16.85 33.75 7.95
CA ILE A 33 -16.72 34.96 8.77
C ILE A 33 -15.66 34.74 9.85
N LYS A 34 -15.70 33.62 10.59
CA LYS A 34 -14.67 33.27 11.58
C LYS A 34 -13.28 33.26 10.95
N PHE A 35 -13.11 32.57 9.82
CA PHE A 35 -11.82 32.50 9.14
C PHE A 35 -11.33 33.88 8.67
N MET A 36 -12.23 34.74 8.20
CA MET A 36 -11.93 36.11 7.80
C MET A 36 -11.42 36.93 9.00
N PHE A 37 -12.13 36.91 10.13
CA PHE A 37 -11.70 37.58 11.36
C PHE A 37 -10.35 37.05 11.87
N PHE A 38 -10.16 35.72 11.92
CA PHE A 38 -8.88 35.13 12.32
C PHE A 38 -7.74 35.50 11.36
N SER A 39 -8.01 35.58 10.06
CA SER A 39 -7.02 35.98 9.05
C SER A 39 -6.56 37.42 9.25
N VAL A 40 -7.51 38.34 9.48
CA VAL A 40 -7.23 39.76 9.76
C VAL A 40 -6.47 39.89 11.07
N PHE A 41 -6.91 39.22 12.13
CA PHE A 41 -6.25 39.28 13.43
C PHE A 41 -4.81 38.76 13.37
N ARG A 42 -4.59 37.62 12.72
CA ARG A 42 -3.24 37.01 12.61
C ARG A 42 -2.30 37.82 11.71
N LYS A 43 -2.83 38.57 10.75
CA LYS A 43 -2.06 39.33 9.75
C LYS A 43 -2.38 40.82 9.76
N TRP A 44 -2.65 41.38 10.93
CA TRP A 44 -3.02 42.78 11.10
C TRP A 44 -1.97 43.74 10.53
N TYR A 45 -0.69 43.36 10.53
CA TYR A 45 0.38 44.14 9.92
C TYR A 45 0.20 44.33 8.40
N ILE A 46 -0.35 43.33 7.68
CA ILE A 46 -0.67 43.46 6.25
C ILE A 46 -1.78 44.49 6.05
N LEU A 47 -2.75 44.56 6.97
CA LEU A 47 -3.82 45.56 6.94
C LEU A 47 -3.24 46.98 6.96
N ILE A 48 -2.26 47.22 7.84
CA ILE A 48 -1.60 48.52 7.97
C ILE A 48 -0.80 48.83 6.71
N ILE A 49 0.01 47.89 6.21
CA ILE A 49 0.84 48.09 5.01
C ILE A 49 -0.05 48.39 3.80
N LEU A 50 -1.13 47.61 3.59
CA LEU A 50 -2.07 47.86 2.49
C LEU A 50 -2.79 49.20 2.64
N SER A 51 -3.18 49.57 3.85
CA SER A 51 -3.82 50.87 4.10
C SER A 51 -2.87 52.02 3.75
N ILE A 52 -1.61 51.95 4.19
CA ILE A 52 -0.57 52.94 3.86
C ILE A 52 -0.33 52.97 2.35
N ALA A 53 -0.21 51.82 1.69
CA ALA A 53 0.01 51.73 0.25
C ALA A 53 -1.15 52.33 -0.57
N ILE A 54 -2.40 52.08 -0.17
CA ILE A 54 -3.58 52.65 -0.82
C ILE A 54 -3.66 54.16 -0.60
N ILE A 55 -3.37 54.65 0.61
CA ILE A 55 -3.30 56.09 0.89
C ILE A 55 -2.21 56.74 0.03
N TYR A 56 -1.01 56.14 -0.01
CA TYR A 56 0.12 56.63 -0.78
C TYR A 56 -0.16 56.64 -2.29
N PHE A 57 -0.76 55.58 -2.83
CA PHE A 57 -1.10 55.50 -4.25
C PHE A 57 -2.17 56.54 -4.64
N ASN A 58 -3.19 56.72 -3.79
CA ASN A 58 -4.19 57.75 -4.06
C ASN A 58 -3.60 59.17 -3.93
N TYR A 59 -2.66 59.40 -2.99
CA TYR A 59 -1.91 60.66 -2.91
C TYR A 59 -1.14 60.97 -4.19
N LEU A 60 -0.43 59.97 -4.76
CA LEU A 60 0.26 60.13 -6.05
C LEU A 60 -0.68 60.38 -7.23
N SER A 61 -1.92 59.88 -7.18
CA SER A 61 -2.92 60.05 -8.25
C SER A 61 -3.56 61.44 -8.31
N GLY A 62 -3.21 62.36 -7.40
CA GLY A 62 -3.75 63.72 -7.39
C GLY A 62 -5.23 63.83 -6.99
N LYS A 63 -5.85 62.74 -6.52
CA LYS A 63 -7.20 62.79 -5.92
C LYS A 63 -7.16 63.59 -4.63
N VAL A 64 -8.08 64.54 -4.50
CA VAL A 64 -8.13 65.53 -3.41
C VAL A 64 -8.27 64.82 -2.07
N LEU A 65 -7.43 65.19 -1.09
CA LEU A 65 -7.38 64.65 0.28
C LEU A 65 -8.71 64.76 1.06
N GLY A 66 -9.68 65.55 0.57
CA GLY A 66 -10.95 65.81 1.24
C GLY A 66 -11.86 64.58 1.37
N ASP A 67 -11.87 63.68 0.39
CA ASP A 67 -12.74 62.50 0.39
C ASP A 67 -12.22 61.36 1.28
N PHE A 68 -10.94 61.40 1.69
CA PHE A 68 -10.31 60.37 2.52
C PHE A 68 -10.87 60.31 3.94
N TYR A 69 -11.42 61.43 4.42
CA TYR A 69 -12.03 61.50 5.75
C TYR A 69 -13.51 61.11 5.74
N SER A 70 -14.08 60.75 4.58
CA SER A 70 -15.43 60.23 4.54
C SER A 70 -15.48 58.86 5.25
N VAL A 71 -16.55 58.65 6.01
CA VAL A 71 -16.82 57.36 6.66
C VAL A 71 -16.94 56.26 5.60
N GLU A 72 -17.53 56.57 4.44
CA GLU A 72 -17.68 55.65 3.32
C GLU A 72 -16.34 55.15 2.77
N PHE A 73 -15.38 56.06 2.54
CA PHE A 73 -14.04 55.68 2.08
C PHE A 73 -13.33 54.79 3.09
N SER A 74 -13.41 55.13 4.37
CA SER A 74 -12.80 54.34 5.46
C SER A 74 -13.39 52.93 5.54
N VAL A 75 -14.72 52.81 5.40
CA VAL A 75 -15.41 51.51 5.38
C VAL A 75 -15.01 50.70 4.14
N TYR A 76 -14.98 51.31 2.96
CA TYR A 76 -14.58 50.64 1.72
C TYR A 76 -13.13 50.16 1.77
N LEU A 77 -12.21 51.01 2.25
CA LEU A 77 -10.80 50.67 2.43
C LEU A 77 -10.64 49.48 3.39
N PHE A 78 -11.34 49.53 4.52
CA PHE A 78 -11.32 48.44 5.50
C PHE A 78 -11.83 47.13 4.89
N LEU A 79 -13.02 47.14 4.26
CA LEU A 79 -13.59 45.95 3.62
C LEU A 79 -12.68 45.37 2.54
N THR A 80 -12.10 46.23 1.70
CA THR A 80 -11.16 45.82 0.66
C THR A 80 -9.93 45.14 1.26
N ASN A 81 -9.33 45.73 2.29
CA ASN A 81 -8.16 45.15 2.94
C ASN A 81 -8.50 43.82 3.65
N VAL A 82 -9.66 43.73 4.29
CA VAL A 82 -10.15 42.48 4.89
C VAL A 82 -10.29 41.38 3.84
N ILE A 83 -10.89 41.67 2.69
CA ILE A 83 -11.05 40.72 1.57
C ILE A 83 -9.69 40.30 1.03
N VAL A 84 -8.77 41.24 0.80
CA VAL A 84 -7.41 40.94 0.30
C VAL A 84 -6.66 40.05 1.28
N ILE A 85 -6.69 40.34 2.59
CA ILE A 85 -6.04 39.51 3.62
C ILE A 85 -6.67 38.12 3.68
N PHE A 86 -8.00 38.02 3.59
CA PHE A 86 -8.72 36.76 3.53
C PHE A 86 -8.25 35.93 2.32
N ILE A 87 -8.22 36.52 1.11
CA ILE A 87 -7.78 35.86 -0.11
C ILE A 87 -6.34 35.39 0.01
N ILE A 88 -5.41 36.26 0.42
CA ILE A 88 -3.99 35.91 0.60
C ILE A 88 -3.83 34.76 1.59
N THR A 89 -4.56 34.79 2.71
CA THR A 89 -4.49 33.74 3.73
C THR A 89 -5.08 32.43 3.23
N LEU A 90 -6.18 32.48 2.49
CA LEU A 90 -6.77 31.33 1.85
C LEU A 90 -5.82 30.72 0.82
N PHE A 91 -5.23 31.53 -0.07
CA PHE A 91 -4.24 31.07 -1.03
C PHE A 91 -3.02 30.45 -0.36
N GLN A 92 -2.48 31.08 0.71
CA GLN A 92 -1.35 30.51 1.45
C GLN A 92 -1.69 29.16 2.09
N LYS A 93 -2.89 28.99 2.65
CA LYS A 93 -3.32 27.68 3.20
C LYS A 93 -3.53 26.64 2.10
N LEU A 94 -4.23 27.00 1.01
CA LEU A 94 -4.55 26.05 -0.06
C LEU A 94 -3.36 25.72 -0.96
N TYR A 95 -2.43 26.65 -1.19
CA TYR A 95 -1.32 26.48 -2.13
C TYR A 95 0.04 26.38 -1.45
N ARG A 96 0.09 26.08 -0.15
CA ARG A 96 1.34 25.77 0.52
C ARG A 96 2.07 24.66 -0.24
N ASN A 97 3.28 24.97 -0.71
CA ASN A 97 4.14 24.01 -1.38
C ASN A 97 4.75 23.12 -0.31
N TYR A 98 4.36 21.85 -0.34
CA TYR A 98 4.96 20.82 0.48
C TYR A 98 6.05 20.10 -0.33
N LYS A 99 7.09 19.63 0.34
CA LYS A 99 8.11 18.78 -0.31
C LYS A 99 7.44 17.47 -0.77
N PRO A 100 7.79 16.90 -1.93
CA PRO A 100 7.04 15.79 -2.54
C PRO A 100 6.95 14.52 -1.66
N ILE A 101 7.92 14.28 -0.78
CA ILE A 101 7.97 13.08 0.07
C ILE A 101 7.27 13.34 1.41
N ASN A 102 5.95 13.51 1.37
CA ASN A 102 5.14 13.68 2.57
C ASN A 102 3.82 12.89 2.49
N ILE A 103 3.30 12.50 3.65
CA ILE A 103 1.96 11.92 3.80
C ILE A 103 1.05 13.00 4.38
N ALA A 104 -0.03 13.33 3.68
CA ALA A 104 -0.97 14.36 4.11
C ALA A 104 -2.14 13.77 4.90
N PHE A 105 -2.31 14.20 6.14
CA PHE A 105 -3.47 13.86 6.96
C PHE A 105 -4.42 15.05 7.00
N TYR A 106 -5.59 14.93 6.37
CA TYR A 106 -6.58 16.02 6.34
C TYR A 106 -7.54 16.02 7.54
N GLY A 107 -7.43 15.01 8.41
CA GLY A 107 -8.25 14.85 9.59
C GLY A 107 -9.53 14.04 9.36
N CYS A 108 -10.44 14.15 10.32
CA CYS A 108 -11.74 13.54 10.39
C CYS A 108 -12.83 14.59 10.17
N PHE A 109 -13.85 14.22 9.39
CA PHE A 109 -15.00 15.05 9.06
C PHE A 109 -16.29 14.32 9.38
N THR A 110 -17.28 15.00 9.95
CA THR A 110 -18.62 14.45 10.15
C THR A 110 -19.53 14.81 8.96
N ILE A 111 -20.12 13.80 8.32
CA ILE A 111 -21.15 13.92 7.30
C ILE A 111 -22.49 14.20 8.01
N LYS A 112 -23.10 15.36 7.74
CA LYS A 112 -24.45 15.71 8.21
C LYS A 112 -25.53 15.30 7.19
N GLU A 113 -26.80 15.32 7.60
CA GLU A 113 -27.97 14.85 6.83
C GLU A 113 -28.09 15.37 5.38
N ASN A 114 -27.55 16.55 5.08
CA ASN A 114 -27.56 17.14 3.73
C ASN A 114 -26.22 16.94 2.97
N GLU A 115 -25.49 15.88 3.29
CA GLU A 115 -24.20 15.47 2.69
C GLU A 115 -23.09 16.53 2.73
N TYR A 116 -23.16 17.55 3.57
CA TYR A 116 -22.03 18.48 3.77
C TYR A 116 -21.13 17.99 4.91
N LEU A 117 -19.83 18.23 4.75
CA LEU A 117 -18.83 17.86 5.75
C LEU A 117 -18.68 18.96 6.78
N THR A 118 -18.61 18.59 8.05
CA THR A 118 -18.34 19.51 9.16
C THR A 118 -17.28 18.96 10.09
N ILE A 119 -16.65 19.85 10.85
CA ILE A 119 -15.79 19.47 11.98
C ILE A 119 -16.57 19.86 13.23
N ASP A 120 -17.30 18.89 13.79
CA ASP A 120 -17.97 19.02 15.09
C ASP A 120 -17.04 18.58 16.23
N ILE A 121 -17.51 18.73 17.48
CA ILE A 121 -16.69 18.49 18.69
C ILE A 121 -16.06 17.09 18.68
N ASP A 122 -16.82 16.06 18.28
CA ASP A 122 -16.27 14.72 18.18
C ASP A 122 -15.21 14.60 17.09
N ALA A 123 -15.44 15.19 15.92
CA ALA A 123 -14.42 15.22 14.86
C ALA A 123 -13.17 15.99 15.29
N GLU A 124 -13.30 17.05 16.09
CA GLU A 124 -12.16 17.76 16.71
C GLU A 124 -11.39 16.86 17.67
N ASN A 125 -12.09 16.13 18.55
CA ASN A 125 -11.46 15.17 19.47
C ASN A 125 -10.75 14.04 18.71
N LEU A 126 -11.35 13.54 17.63
CA LEU A 126 -10.72 12.56 16.76
C LEU A 126 -9.49 13.14 16.04
N ASN A 127 -9.56 14.40 15.59
CA ASN A 127 -8.42 15.09 15.00
C ASN A 127 -7.26 15.23 15.97
N GLU A 128 -7.51 15.70 17.20
CA GLU A 128 -6.46 15.79 18.23
C GLU A 128 -5.80 14.44 18.47
N ARG A 129 -6.59 13.35 18.48
CA ARG A 129 -6.06 11.99 18.62
C ARG A 129 -5.26 11.53 17.40
N ILE A 130 -5.68 11.87 16.18
CA ILE A 130 -4.92 11.64 14.95
C ILE A 130 -3.57 12.34 15.06
N GLU A 131 -3.56 13.64 15.40
CA GLU A 131 -2.35 14.44 15.52
C GLU A 131 -1.39 13.85 16.56
N LYS A 132 -1.90 13.55 17.77
CA LYS A 132 -1.11 12.93 18.84
C LYS A 132 -0.53 11.57 18.45
N THR A 133 -1.31 10.75 17.74
CA THR A 133 -0.85 9.43 17.26
C THR A 133 0.25 9.59 16.24
N ILE A 134 0.09 10.50 15.27
CA ILE A 134 1.10 10.82 14.26
C ILE A 134 2.36 11.37 14.92
N GLU A 135 2.26 12.27 15.88
CA GLU A 135 3.39 12.84 16.60
C GLU A 135 4.16 11.77 17.38
N ASN A 136 3.44 10.90 18.12
CA ASN A 136 4.03 9.81 18.88
C ASN A 136 4.80 8.84 17.98
N ILE A 137 4.20 8.45 16.84
CA ILE A 137 4.86 7.62 15.83
C ILE A 137 6.06 8.38 15.26
N SER A 138 5.88 9.62 14.82
CA SER A 138 6.94 10.40 14.17
C SER A 138 8.17 10.62 15.04
N ALA A 139 7.96 10.74 16.36
CA ALA A 139 9.04 10.89 17.33
C ALA A 139 9.77 9.58 17.63
N SER A 140 9.06 8.45 17.57
CA SER A 140 9.55 7.14 18.02
C SER A 140 10.25 6.32 16.93
N PHE A 141 9.89 6.53 15.67
CA PHE A 141 10.37 5.71 14.55
C PHE A 141 11.38 6.48 13.68
N HIS A 142 12.52 5.84 13.40
CA HIS A 142 13.63 6.34 12.59
C HIS A 142 13.19 6.89 11.23
N THR A 143 12.31 6.18 10.53
CA THR A 143 11.79 6.59 9.20
C THR A 143 11.26 8.03 9.19
N TYR A 144 10.49 8.38 10.21
CA TYR A 144 9.83 9.69 10.31
C TYR A 144 10.70 10.71 11.03
N LYS A 145 11.47 10.27 12.03
CA LYS A 145 12.43 11.10 12.77
C LYS A 145 13.52 11.67 11.86
N LYS A 146 14.02 10.88 10.91
CA LYS A 146 14.99 11.31 9.88
C LYS A 146 14.34 12.06 8.71
N HIS A 147 13.02 12.19 8.71
CA HIS A 147 12.24 12.84 7.65
C HIS A 147 12.45 12.21 6.27
N PHE A 148 12.70 10.89 6.21
CA PHE A 148 12.63 10.16 4.94
C PHE A 148 11.22 10.21 4.38
N ILE A 149 10.23 10.09 5.27
CA ILE A 149 8.84 10.44 5.01
C ILE A 149 8.39 11.42 6.09
N LYS A 150 7.75 12.53 5.69
CA LYS A 150 7.20 13.48 6.64
C LYS A 150 5.68 13.36 6.69
N PRO A 151 5.08 12.88 7.79
CA PRO A 151 3.65 13.04 7.98
C PRO A 151 3.33 14.51 8.28
N ILE A 152 2.29 15.03 7.64
CA ILE A 152 1.89 16.44 7.74
C ILE A 152 0.38 16.51 7.95
N ASN A 153 -0.02 17.13 9.06
CA ASN A 153 -1.42 17.50 9.28
C ASN A 153 -1.77 18.71 8.42
N ILE A 154 -2.78 18.56 7.57
CA ILE A 154 -3.26 19.61 6.68
C ILE A 154 -4.44 20.31 7.33
N ASP A 155 -4.17 21.47 7.92
CA ASP A 155 -5.19 22.38 8.47
C ASP A 155 -5.96 23.08 7.33
N LEU A 156 -7.02 22.43 6.87
CA LEU A 156 -7.98 23.03 5.95
C LEU A 156 -8.89 24.04 6.69
N PRO A 157 -9.15 25.22 6.10
CA PRO A 157 -10.21 26.09 6.62
C PRO A 157 -11.53 25.33 6.73
N LYS A 158 -12.20 25.40 7.89
CA LYS A 158 -13.42 24.62 8.19
C LYS A 158 -14.55 24.80 7.18
N PHE A 159 -14.61 25.95 6.50
CA PHE A 159 -15.60 26.21 5.45
C PHE A 159 -15.32 25.45 4.14
N ILE A 160 -14.10 24.97 3.89
CA ILE A 160 -13.74 24.26 2.65
C ILE A 160 -14.42 22.89 2.57
N PRO A 161 -14.33 22.00 3.60
CA PRO A 161 -15.10 20.75 3.60
C PRO A 161 -16.61 20.99 3.48
N ILE A 162 -17.14 22.04 4.14
CA ILE A 162 -18.57 22.40 4.07
C ILE A 162 -18.96 22.76 2.63
N ALA A 163 -18.16 23.61 1.96
CA ALA A 163 -18.45 24.10 0.60
C ALA A 163 -18.32 23.00 -0.46
N LEU A 164 -17.35 22.10 -0.29
CA LEU A 164 -17.06 21.05 -1.28
C LEU A 164 -17.94 19.80 -1.09
N GLY A 165 -18.27 19.45 0.15
CA GLY A 165 -18.85 18.15 0.47
C GLY A 165 -17.89 16.97 0.20
N PRO A 166 -18.29 15.73 0.50
CA PRO A 166 -17.40 14.55 0.46
C PRO A 166 -16.78 14.30 -0.91
N ARG A 167 -17.61 14.27 -1.96
CA ARG A 167 -17.16 13.93 -3.32
C ARG A 167 -16.19 14.97 -3.89
N LYS A 168 -16.50 16.27 -3.77
CA LYS A 168 -15.61 17.31 -4.32
C LYS A 168 -14.38 17.52 -3.45
N LEU A 169 -14.47 17.30 -2.13
CA LEU A 169 -13.29 17.33 -1.25
C LEU A 169 -12.33 16.21 -1.61
N ASN A 170 -12.80 14.97 -1.77
CA ASN A 170 -11.93 13.86 -2.16
C ASN A 170 -11.30 14.11 -3.54
N ARG A 171 -12.07 14.64 -4.51
CA ARG A 171 -11.53 15.05 -5.81
C ARG A 171 -10.44 16.12 -5.67
N TYR A 172 -10.64 17.13 -4.82
CA TYR A 172 -9.63 18.16 -4.53
C TYR A 172 -8.36 17.53 -3.96
N ILE A 173 -8.48 16.64 -2.98
CA ILE A 173 -7.35 15.96 -2.34
C ILE A 173 -6.61 15.09 -3.36
N LYS A 174 -7.33 14.25 -4.13
CA LYS A 174 -6.78 13.38 -5.17
C LYS A 174 -6.01 14.17 -6.23
N ASN A 175 -6.52 15.33 -6.65
CA ASN A 175 -5.81 16.20 -7.60
C ASN A 175 -4.47 16.70 -7.04
N ARG A 176 -4.36 16.92 -5.72
CA ARG A 176 -3.08 17.32 -5.10
C ARG A 176 -2.08 16.16 -5.05
N VAL A 177 -2.57 14.96 -4.74
CA VAL A 177 -1.75 13.74 -4.73
C VAL A 177 -1.23 13.45 -6.15
N ASN A 178 -2.11 13.49 -7.15
CA ASN A 178 -1.73 13.31 -8.56
C ASN A 178 -0.77 14.39 -9.09
N ALA A 179 -0.86 15.61 -8.55
CA ALA A 179 0.08 16.69 -8.87
C ALA A 179 1.45 16.52 -8.17
N GLY A 180 1.72 15.38 -7.51
CA GLY A 180 2.98 15.09 -6.83
C GLY A 180 3.23 15.93 -5.59
N LYS A 181 2.22 16.62 -5.05
CA LYS A 181 2.38 17.45 -3.83
C LYS A 181 2.51 16.61 -2.57
N HIS A 182 1.98 15.39 -2.60
CA HIS A 182 1.96 14.42 -1.51
C HIS A 182 2.19 13.04 -2.10
N LEU A 183 2.91 12.18 -1.37
CA LEU A 183 3.08 10.77 -1.71
C LEU A 183 1.73 10.04 -1.58
N ALA A 184 1.03 10.34 -0.50
CA ALA A 184 -0.31 9.85 -0.21
C ALA A 184 -1.08 10.85 0.65
N SER A 185 -2.39 10.66 0.76
CA SER A 185 -3.24 11.42 1.67
C SER A 185 -4.24 10.53 2.36
N ILE A 186 -4.51 10.79 3.63
CA ILE A 186 -5.49 10.07 4.44
C ILE A 186 -6.50 11.08 5.00
N HIS A 187 -7.78 10.74 4.94
CA HIS A 187 -8.81 11.42 5.70
C HIS A 187 -9.88 10.45 6.17
N PHE A 188 -10.53 10.83 7.27
CA PHE A 188 -11.59 10.06 7.90
C PHE A 188 -12.91 10.79 7.71
N THR A 189 -13.97 10.01 7.55
CA THR A 189 -15.33 10.52 7.40
C THR A 189 -16.22 9.73 8.34
N ARG A 190 -16.92 10.42 9.22
CA ARG A 190 -17.86 9.84 10.17
C ARG A 190 -19.27 10.16 9.74
N ASN A 191 -20.15 9.17 9.66
CA ASN A 191 -21.57 9.42 9.46
C ASN A 191 -22.24 9.64 10.83
N ILE A 192 -23.03 10.71 10.95
CA ILE A 192 -23.67 11.10 12.21
C ILE A 192 -24.70 10.08 12.70
N ASN A 193 -25.35 9.36 11.78
CA ASN A 193 -26.48 8.48 12.11
C ASN A 193 -26.05 7.12 12.65
N ASP A 194 -24.92 6.59 12.18
CA ASP A 194 -24.45 5.25 12.50
C ASP A 194 -23.12 5.24 13.28
N GLN A 195 -22.47 6.41 13.43
CA GLN A 195 -21.12 6.56 13.98
C GLN A 195 -20.05 5.75 13.24
N ASN A 196 -20.37 5.23 12.06
CA ASN A 196 -19.42 4.48 11.25
C ASN A 196 -18.37 5.44 10.70
N LEU A 197 -17.13 4.99 10.70
CA LEU A 197 -15.98 5.76 10.28
C LEU A 197 -15.46 5.20 8.95
N SER A 198 -15.74 5.86 7.84
CA SER A 198 -15.12 5.55 6.56
C SER A 198 -13.75 6.22 6.42
N ILE A 199 -12.78 5.46 5.91
CA ILE A 199 -11.41 5.91 5.74
C ILE A 199 -11.15 6.04 4.25
N VAL A 200 -10.60 7.17 3.83
CA VAL A 200 -10.34 7.44 2.42
C VAL A 200 -8.87 7.76 2.25
N VAL A 201 -8.20 6.92 1.48
CA VAL A 201 -6.80 7.09 1.14
C VAL A 201 -6.63 7.32 -0.35
N ASN A 202 -5.72 8.23 -0.70
CA ASN A 202 -5.34 8.47 -2.08
C ASN A 202 -3.82 8.34 -2.19
N TYR A 203 -3.36 7.67 -3.25
CA TYR A 203 -1.95 7.40 -3.51
C TYR A 203 -1.51 8.08 -4.80
N ASN A 204 -0.25 8.53 -4.83
CA ASN A 204 0.35 9.00 -6.07
C ASN A 204 0.75 7.77 -6.91
N LYS A 205 -0.01 7.51 -7.97
CA LYS A 205 0.20 6.36 -8.87
C LYS A 205 1.61 6.27 -9.44
N ASN A 206 2.33 7.39 -9.55
CA ASN A 206 3.69 7.42 -10.09
C ASN A 206 4.75 7.09 -9.04
N SER A 207 4.40 7.04 -7.76
CA SER A 207 5.35 6.88 -6.66
C SER A 207 5.03 5.68 -5.76
N LEU A 208 3.77 5.28 -5.68
CA LEU A 208 3.31 4.11 -4.97
C LEU A 208 2.54 3.24 -5.95
N VAL A 209 3.10 2.07 -6.26
CA VAL A 209 2.39 1.03 -7.01
C VAL A 209 1.31 0.48 -6.09
N GLN A 210 0.06 0.47 -6.55
CA GLN A 210 -1.01 -0.22 -5.84
C GLN A 210 -0.65 -1.70 -5.81
N THR A 211 -0.44 -2.24 -4.61
CA THR A 211 -0.09 -3.64 -4.40
C THR A 211 -1.27 -4.38 -3.81
N LYS A 212 -1.38 -5.69 -4.05
CA LYS A 212 -2.38 -6.53 -3.37
C LYS A 212 -2.33 -6.39 -1.83
N ALA A 213 -1.12 -6.23 -1.28
CA ALA A 213 -0.92 -5.96 0.13
C ALA A 213 -1.67 -4.68 0.61
N LEU A 214 -1.75 -3.65 -0.24
CA LEU A 214 -2.53 -2.47 0.04
C LEU A 214 -4.04 -2.75 -0.01
N ASP A 215 -4.50 -3.48 -1.02
CA ASP A 215 -5.92 -3.83 -1.16
C ASP A 215 -6.42 -4.65 0.03
N ASN A 216 -5.63 -5.62 0.49
CA ASN A 216 -5.96 -6.46 1.65
C ASN A 216 -5.98 -5.65 2.95
N LEU A 217 -5.09 -4.68 3.06
CA LEU A 217 -4.99 -3.76 4.18
C LEU A 217 -6.19 -2.80 4.22
N GLU A 218 -6.60 -2.26 3.07
CA GLU A 218 -7.84 -1.47 2.96
C GLU A 218 -9.08 -2.32 3.27
N LYS A 219 -9.13 -3.57 2.80
CA LYS A 219 -10.20 -4.52 3.13
C LYS A 219 -10.30 -4.75 4.64
N LEU A 220 -9.19 -5.05 5.32
CA LEU A 220 -9.16 -5.23 6.78
C LEU A 220 -9.68 -3.97 7.49
N ILE A 221 -9.19 -2.79 7.11
CA ILE A 221 -9.62 -1.53 7.72
C ILE A 221 -11.12 -1.29 7.50
N ASN A 222 -11.64 -1.56 6.30
CA ASN A 222 -13.05 -1.41 5.99
C ASN A 222 -13.93 -2.40 6.76
N ASP A 223 -13.50 -3.66 6.88
CA ASP A 223 -14.21 -4.68 7.65
C ASP A 223 -14.27 -4.31 9.15
N LEU A 224 -13.18 -3.75 9.70
CA LEU A 224 -13.15 -3.19 11.05
C LEU A 224 -14.03 -1.94 11.19
N ALA A 225 -14.07 -1.08 10.17
CA ALA A 225 -14.88 0.14 10.16
C ALA A 225 -16.39 -0.10 10.12
N LEU A 226 -16.82 -1.20 9.49
CA LEU A 226 -18.22 -1.61 9.44
C LEU A 226 -18.70 -2.26 10.74
N ASP A 227 -17.78 -2.65 11.61
CA ASP A 227 -18.10 -3.29 12.87
C ASP A 227 -18.37 -2.28 13.99
N LYS A 228 -19.65 -2.14 14.36
CA LYS A 228 -20.10 -1.27 15.46
C LYS A 228 -19.47 -1.58 16.82
N ALA A 229 -18.94 -2.79 17.02
CA ALA A 229 -18.24 -3.15 18.24
C ALA A 229 -16.84 -2.51 18.34
N VAL A 230 -16.26 -2.07 17.21
CA VAL A 230 -14.94 -1.43 17.18
C VAL A 230 -15.09 0.07 17.38
N HIS A 231 -14.60 0.57 18.52
CA HIS A 231 -14.70 2.00 18.84
C HIS A 231 -13.91 2.85 17.84
N SER A 232 -14.50 3.94 17.32
CA SER A 232 -13.92 4.76 16.24
C SER A 232 -12.52 5.30 16.58
N THR A 233 -12.26 5.58 17.86
CA THR A 233 -10.94 6.06 18.29
C THR A 233 -9.85 5.01 18.14
N LYS A 234 -10.18 3.74 18.42
CA LYS A 234 -9.25 2.62 18.32
C LYS A 234 -8.99 2.29 16.86
N LEU A 235 -10.04 2.32 16.04
CA LEU A 235 -9.95 2.19 14.59
C LEU A 235 -9.03 3.25 13.98
N ILE A 236 -9.11 4.51 14.40
CA ILE A 236 -8.19 5.58 13.95
C ILE A 236 -6.74 5.24 14.27
N GLU A 237 -6.45 4.83 15.51
CA GLU A 237 -5.08 4.51 15.92
C GLU A 237 -4.51 3.33 15.13
N ILE A 238 -5.30 2.26 14.98
CA ILE A 238 -4.94 1.08 14.19
C ILE A 238 -4.70 1.48 12.74
N SER A 239 -5.63 2.24 12.13
CA SER A 239 -5.53 2.64 10.73
C SER A 239 -4.29 3.51 10.47
N ILE A 240 -4.00 4.47 11.35
CA ILE A 240 -2.78 5.29 11.23
C ILE A 240 -1.54 4.40 11.33
N LYS A 241 -1.46 3.50 12.32
CA LYS A 241 -0.30 2.61 12.48
C LYS A 241 -0.11 1.71 11.27
N ILE A 242 -1.21 1.15 10.74
CA ILE A 242 -1.20 0.30 9.55
C ILE A 242 -0.73 1.08 8.32
N TYR A 243 -1.26 2.28 8.06
CA TYR A 243 -0.80 3.07 6.92
C TYR A 243 0.64 3.54 7.09
N MET A 244 1.07 3.89 8.30
CA MET A 244 2.47 4.20 8.59
C MET A 244 3.36 2.99 8.29
N LEU A 245 2.99 1.78 8.72
CA LEU A 245 3.67 0.53 8.38
C LEU A 245 3.84 0.38 6.85
N TYR A 246 2.75 0.56 6.10
CA TYR A 246 2.76 0.51 4.63
C TYR A 246 3.66 1.59 3.98
N PHE A 247 3.63 2.82 4.48
CA PHE A 247 4.50 3.87 3.94
C PHE A 247 5.97 3.62 4.26
N GLY A 248 6.30 3.08 5.44
CA GLY A 248 7.65 2.66 5.77
C GLY A 248 8.18 1.61 4.79
N GLN A 249 7.31 0.67 4.41
CA GLN A 249 7.60 -0.35 3.41
C GLN A 249 7.96 0.25 2.04
N SER A 250 7.20 1.25 1.57
CA SER A 250 7.35 1.80 0.21
C SER A 250 8.70 2.45 -0.10
N ILE A 251 9.44 2.90 0.91
CA ILE A 251 10.77 3.50 0.73
C ILE A 251 11.90 2.50 0.97
N MET A 252 11.59 1.32 1.49
CA MET A 252 12.60 0.36 1.92
C MET A 252 13.41 -0.18 0.74
N ASP A 253 12.73 -0.56 -0.34
CA ASP A 253 13.36 -1.05 -1.58
C ASP A 253 14.36 -0.03 -2.14
N MET A 254 13.95 1.25 -2.19
CA MET A 254 14.82 2.36 -2.61
C MET A 254 16.10 2.45 -1.76
N PHE A 255 15.99 2.25 -0.44
CA PHE A 255 17.16 2.33 0.44
C PHE A 255 18.08 1.11 0.30
N ILE A 256 17.52 -0.06 -0.01
CA ILE A 256 18.28 -1.27 -0.32
C ILE A 256 19.07 -1.08 -1.62
N ASP A 257 18.46 -0.53 -2.66
CA ASP A 257 19.13 -0.23 -3.93
C ASP A 257 20.28 0.76 -3.75
N PHE A 258 20.12 1.75 -2.87
CA PHE A 258 21.18 2.70 -2.49
C PHE A 258 22.18 2.14 -1.46
N LYS A 259 22.09 0.85 -1.11
CA LYS A 259 22.94 0.15 -0.13
C LYS A 259 23.00 0.85 1.24
N LYS A 260 21.93 1.52 1.65
CA LYS A 260 21.81 2.19 2.96
C LYS A 260 21.38 1.22 4.06
N PHE A 261 22.05 0.08 4.18
CA PHE A 261 21.60 -1.05 5.01
C PHE A 261 21.38 -0.69 6.48
N THR A 262 22.16 0.23 7.06
CA THR A 262 21.96 0.70 8.43
C THR A 262 20.59 1.37 8.60
N ASP A 263 20.19 2.23 7.66
CA ASP A 263 18.87 2.87 7.70
C ASP A 263 17.77 1.84 7.51
N VAL A 264 17.97 0.86 6.62
CA VAL A 264 16.99 -0.21 6.37
C VAL A 264 16.78 -1.08 7.61
N HIS A 265 17.85 -1.45 8.33
CA HIS A 265 17.72 -2.18 9.60
C HIS A 265 16.85 -1.43 10.62
N TYR A 266 17.06 -0.12 10.77
CA TYR A 266 16.21 0.71 11.64
C TYR A 266 14.76 0.78 11.15
N MET A 267 14.52 0.87 9.84
CA MET A 267 13.16 0.85 9.27
C MET A 267 12.44 -0.47 9.56
N ILE A 268 13.13 -1.60 9.43
CA ILE A 268 12.59 -2.92 9.74
C ILE A 268 12.24 -3.03 11.22
N ASP A 269 13.12 -2.59 12.11
CA ASP A 269 12.86 -2.59 13.56
C ASP A 269 11.67 -1.69 13.93
N ASP A 270 11.53 -0.56 13.23
CA ASP A 270 10.36 0.32 13.35
C ASP A 270 9.07 -0.37 12.91
N MET A 271 9.11 -1.07 11.77
CA MET A 271 7.97 -1.83 11.24
C MET A 271 7.56 -2.96 12.19
N GLU A 272 8.51 -3.70 12.76
CA GLU A 272 8.22 -4.76 13.74
C GLU A 272 7.55 -4.20 15.00
N LYS A 273 8.06 -3.07 15.52
CA LYS A 273 7.45 -2.37 16.66
C LYS A 273 6.05 -1.85 16.35
N LEU A 274 5.82 -1.29 15.16
CA LEU A 274 4.48 -0.87 14.71
C LEU A 274 3.54 -2.07 14.62
N LEU A 275 3.98 -3.17 14.00
CA LEU A 275 3.20 -4.38 13.84
C LEU A 275 2.81 -4.99 15.20
N LYS A 276 3.75 -5.05 16.15
CA LYS A 276 3.45 -5.47 17.53
C LYS A 276 2.45 -4.54 18.21
N GLY A 277 2.59 -3.22 18.01
CA GLY A 277 1.64 -2.24 18.50
C GLY A 277 0.23 -2.43 17.92
N ILE A 278 0.14 -2.76 16.63
CA ILE A 278 -1.12 -3.10 15.94
C ILE A 278 -1.71 -4.39 16.53
N GLY A 279 -0.91 -5.44 16.69
CA GLY A 279 -1.36 -6.70 17.28
C GLY A 279 -1.92 -6.54 18.71
N ASN A 280 -1.25 -5.74 19.54
CA ASN A 280 -1.74 -5.41 20.88
C ASN A 280 -3.03 -4.59 20.83
N ASP A 281 -3.14 -3.64 19.91
CA ASP A 281 -4.35 -2.83 19.78
C ASP A 281 -5.55 -3.65 19.31
N ILE A 282 -5.29 -4.66 18.50
CA ILE A 282 -6.31 -5.50 17.92
C ILE A 282 -6.70 -6.66 18.85
N ALA A 283 -5.89 -7.01 19.84
CA ALA A 283 -6.18 -8.12 20.77
C ALA A 283 -7.56 -8.02 21.47
N ASP A 284 -8.08 -6.79 21.63
CA ASP A 284 -9.37 -6.50 22.27
C ASP A 284 -10.55 -6.46 21.26
N ILE A 285 -10.30 -6.66 19.96
CA ILE A 285 -11.33 -6.64 18.90
C ILE A 285 -12.11 -7.98 18.91
N PRO A 286 -13.43 -7.98 18.60
CA PRO A 286 -14.23 -9.21 18.59
C PRO A 286 -13.65 -10.33 17.73
N ASP A 287 -13.85 -11.58 18.18
CA ASP A 287 -13.27 -12.78 17.57
C ASP A 287 -13.58 -12.95 16.07
N LYS A 288 -14.68 -12.37 15.57
CA LYS A 288 -15.07 -12.49 14.16
C LYS A 288 -14.01 -11.97 13.17
N HIS A 289 -13.18 -11.03 13.58
CA HIS A 289 -12.11 -10.46 12.73
C HIS A 289 -10.76 -11.11 12.95
N LYS A 290 -10.62 -11.94 13.99
CA LYS A 290 -9.34 -12.45 14.49
C LYS A 290 -8.57 -13.24 13.42
N SER A 291 -9.27 -13.98 12.57
CA SER A 291 -8.64 -14.71 11.46
C SER A 291 -7.98 -13.75 10.46
N GLN A 292 -8.69 -12.72 9.99
CA GLN A 292 -8.15 -11.72 9.05
C GLN A 292 -6.99 -10.93 9.67
N ILE A 293 -7.10 -10.59 10.95
CA ILE A 293 -6.05 -9.92 11.70
C ILE A 293 -4.81 -10.80 11.79
N ASN A 294 -4.98 -12.07 12.13
CA ASN A 294 -3.86 -13.00 12.23
C ASN A 294 -3.18 -13.19 10.87
N LEU A 295 -3.95 -13.27 9.78
CA LEU A 295 -3.41 -13.29 8.42
C LEU A 295 -2.60 -12.03 8.12
N PHE A 296 -3.12 -10.85 8.44
CA PHE A 296 -2.41 -9.58 8.29
C PHE A 296 -1.10 -9.55 9.10
N ILE A 297 -1.14 -9.96 10.38
CA ILE A 297 0.05 -9.99 11.24
C ILE A 297 1.08 -10.98 10.69
N SER A 298 0.67 -12.21 10.36
CA SER A 298 1.55 -13.24 9.79
C SER A 298 2.17 -12.80 8.46
N PHE A 299 1.38 -12.16 7.59
CA PHE A 299 1.88 -11.60 6.32
C PHE A 299 2.98 -10.57 6.56
N TRP A 300 2.73 -9.56 7.41
CA TRP A 300 3.71 -8.51 7.68
C TRP A 300 4.90 -8.99 8.50
N SER A 301 4.73 -9.95 9.39
CA SER A 301 5.85 -10.61 10.09
C SER A 301 6.73 -11.37 9.11
N SER A 302 6.13 -12.10 8.16
CA SER A 302 6.86 -12.76 7.09
C SER A 302 7.61 -11.77 6.20
N TYR A 303 6.96 -10.66 5.83
CA TYR A 303 7.54 -9.55 5.08
C TYR A 303 8.80 -8.99 5.76
N ILE A 304 8.70 -8.63 7.04
CA ILE A 304 9.79 -8.04 7.83
C ILE A 304 11.00 -9.00 7.89
N GLU A 305 10.76 -10.26 8.23
CA GLU A 305 11.83 -11.26 8.34
C GLU A 305 12.47 -11.57 6.97
N ARG A 306 11.68 -11.60 5.91
CA ARG A 306 12.19 -11.77 4.55
C ARG A 306 13.14 -10.63 4.17
N TYR A 307 12.78 -9.38 4.45
CA TYR A 307 13.66 -8.25 4.15
C TYR A 307 14.92 -8.22 5.01
N ARG A 308 14.83 -8.61 6.29
CA ARG A 308 16.03 -8.87 7.11
C ARG A 308 16.95 -9.87 6.44
N SER A 309 16.41 -10.98 5.93
CA SER A 309 17.19 -11.97 5.21
C SER A 309 17.91 -11.38 4.00
N ILE A 310 17.22 -10.61 3.15
CA ILE A 310 17.80 -10.01 1.95
C ILE A 310 18.97 -9.09 2.32
N ILE A 311 18.80 -8.23 3.32
CA ILE A 311 19.86 -7.28 3.73
C ILE A 311 21.06 -8.00 4.31
N LEU A 312 20.83 -9.01 5.17
CA LEU A 312 21.90 -9.79 5.76
C LEU A 312 22.66 -10.58 4.69
N LEU A 313 21.96 -11.08 3.68
CA LEU A 313 22.56 -11.75 2.53
C LEU A 313 23.47 -10.80 1.73
N GLU A 314 23.00 -9.58 1.47
CA GLU A 314 23.79 -8.51 0.83
C GLU A 314 24.98 -8.04 1.67
N GLN A 315 24.91 -8.19 3.00
CA GLN A 315 26.01 -7.95 3.92
C GLN A 315 26.96 -9.16 4.08
N GLY A 316 26.73 -10.25 3.34
CA GLY A 316 27.55 -11.48 3.40
C GLY A 316 27.31 -12.36 4.62
N GLN A 317 26.25 -12.12 5.39
CA GLN A 317 25.88 -12.86 6.59
C GLN A 317 24.90 -14.00 6.25
N THR A 318 25.38 -15.00 5.49
CA THR A 318 24.56 -16.08 4.90
C THR A 318 23.74 -16.86 5.93
N LEU A 319 24.35 -17.27 7.06
CA LEU A 319 23.64 -18.03 8.10
C LEU A 319 22.54 -17.21 8.78
N ALA A 320 22.81 -15.94 9.08
CA ALA A 320 21.81 -15.05 9.67
C ALA A 320 20.67 -14.79 8.68
N ALA A 321 20.99 -14.57 7.40
CA ALA A 321 19.99 -14.46 6.34
C ALA A 321 19.10 -15.70 6.29
N PHE A 322 19.71 -16.89 6.30
CA PHE A 322 18.98 -18.16 6.31
C PHE A 322 18.03 -18.28 7.51
N GLN A 323 18.47 -17.91 8.72
CA GLN A 323 17.62 -17.93 9.90
C GLN A 323 16.37 -17.05 9.75
N HIS A 324 16.53 -15.87 9.16
CA HIS A 324 15.43 -14.93 8.96
C HIS A 324 14.47 -15.39 7.84
N ILE A 325 14.96 -15.94 6.73
CA ILE A 325 14.06 -16.49 5.70
C ILE A 325 13.28 -17.71 6.21
N MET A 326 13.88 -18.54 7.07
CA MET A 326 13.16 -19.63 7.73
C MET A 326 12.06 -19.13 8.67
N LYS A 327 12.28 -18.03 9.40
CA LYS A 327 11.21 -17.39 10.18
C LYS A 327 10.10 -16.84 9.29
N SER A 328 10.45 -16.23 8.15
CA SER A 328 9.46 -15.76 7.17
C SER A 328 8.56 -16.91 6.70
N ILE A 329 9.12 -18.08 6.37
CA ILE A 329 8.35 -19.27 5.99
C ILE A 329 7.46 -19.75 7.14
N LYS A 330 7.96 -19.75 8.39
CA LYS A 330 7.17 -20.14 9.57
C LYS A 330 5.99 -19.20 9.82
N TYR A 331 6.14 -17.90 9.56
CA TYR A 331 5.04 -16.94 9.69
C TYR A 331 4.00 -17.07 8.57
N ASN A 332 4.47 -17.16 7.33
CA ASN A 332 3.62 -17.35 6.17
C ASN A 332 4.37 -18.18 5.10
N PRO A 333 4.03 -19.47 4.94
CA PRO A 333 4.69 -20.34 3.95
C PRO A 333 4.34 -19.94 2.52
N PHE A 334 3.25 -19.19 2.32
CA PHE A 334 2.72 -18.80 1.02
C PHE A 334 3.17 -17.40 0.60
N TYR A 335 4.07 -16.74 1.34
CA TYR A 335 4.50 -15.38 1.01
C TYR A 335 5.01 -15.27 -0.45
N PRO A 336 4.59 -14.24 -1.22
CA PRO A 336 3.87 -13.01 -0.84
C PRO A 336 2.34 -13.08 -0.90
N TYR A 337 1.73 -14.25 -0.86
CA TYR A 337 0.28 -14.42 -0.89
C TYR A 337 -0.27 -14.62 0.52
N GLU A 338 -1.56 -14.33 0.72
CA GLU A 338 -2.24 -14.56 2.00
C GLU A 338 -2.76 -15.98 2.15
N ASP A 339 -2.98 -16.66 1.03
CA ASP A 339 -3.57 -17.99 0.96
C ASP A 339 -2.89 -18.87 -0.10
N TYR A 340 -3.09 -20.18 0.06
CA TYR A 340 -2.50 -21.21 -0.79
C TYR A 340 -3.04 -21.21 -2.23
N GLU A 341 -4.32 -20.90 -2.44
CA GLU A 341 -4.95 -20.98 -3.76
C GLU A 341 -4.44 -19.85 -4.67
N SER A 342 -4.36 -18.63 -4.16
CA SER A 342 -3.79 -17.48 -4.87
C SER A 342 -2.34 -17.76 -5.28
N LEU A 343 -1.54 -18.31 -4.36
CA LEU A 343 -0.17 -18.75 -4.62
C LEU A 343 -0.11 -19.85 -5.69
N LYS A 344 -0.93 -20.90 -5.57
CA LYS A 344 -0.97 -22.04 -6.50
C LYS A 344 -1.27 -21.58 -7.92
N GLN A 345 -2.25 -20.69 -8.08
CA GLN A 345 -2.61 -20.12 -9.38
C GLN A 345 -1.47 -19.33 -10.00
N ASP A 346 -0.88 -18.38 -9.26
CA ASP A 346 0.22 -17.57 -9.77
C ASP A 346 1.50 -18.39 -10.01
N TYR A 347 1.79 -19.35 -9.14
CA TYR A 347 2.91 -20.28 -9.32
C TYR A 347 2.75 -21.07 -10.63
N THR A 348 1.55 -21.62 -10.85
CA THR A 348 1.22 -22.34 -12.09
C THR A 348 1.45 -21.47 -13.32
N LYS A 349 0.91 -20.24 -13.33
CA LYS A 349 1.07 -19.30 -14.46
C LYS A 349 2.54 -18.99 -14.72
N ARG A 350 3.31 -18.69 -13.67
CA ARG A 350 4.74 -18.36 -13.81
C ARG A 350 5.57 -19.50 -14.31
N TYR A 351 5.36 -20.70 -13.77
CA TYR A 351 6.10 -21.86 -14.22
C TYR A 351 5.68 -22.27 -15.64
N ALA A 352 4.40 -22.12 -15.99
CA ALA A 352 3.95 -22.28 -17.37
C ALA A 352 4.68 -21.32 -18.33
N ILE A 353 4.81 -20.03 -17.97
CA ILE A 353 5.59 -19.06 -18.75
C ILE A 353 7.05 -19.50 -18.88
N GLU A 354 7.68 -19.95 -17.78
CA GLU A 354 9.05 -20.46 -17.80
C GLU A 354 9.20 -21.63 -18.78
N VAL A 355 8.30 -22.61 -18.73
CA VAL A 355 8.33 -23.79 -19.60
C VAL A 355 8.08 -23.41 -21.06
N ILE A 356 7.03 -22.61 -21.33
CA ILE A 356 6.68 -22.15 -22.69
C ILE A 356 7.86 -21.37 -23.31
N SER A 357 8.54 -20.53 -22.54
CA SER A 357 9.67 -19.73 -23.03
C SER A 357 10.86 -20.57 -23.51
N LYS A 358 10.98 -21.81 -23.04
CA LYS A 358 12.05 -22.75 -23.44
C LYS A 358 11.60 -23.70 -24.56
N MET A 359 10.32 -23.75 -24.90
CA MET A 359 9.81 -24.65 -25.96
C MET A 359 10.39 -24.42 -27.35
N PRO A 360 10.69 -23.18 -27.80
CA PRO A 360 11.31 -22.94 -29.10
C PRO A 360 12.63 -23.69 -29.32
N GLU A 361 13.34 -24.03 -28.25
CA GLU A 361 14.61 -24.80 -28.31
C GLU A 361 14.42 -26.25 -28.83
N PHE A 362 13.17 -26.73 -28.93
CA PHE A 362 12.83 -28.11 -29.28
C PHE A 362 12.15 -28.26 -30.65
N TYR A 363 12.02 -27.19 -31.46
CA TYR A 363 11.36 -27.23 -32.77
C TYR A 363 12.35 -27.10 -33.94
N ASP A 364 12.05 -27.71 -35.09
CA ASP A 364 12.95 -27.83 -36.25
C ASP A 364 12.71 -26.74 -37.34
N ASP A 365 12.43 -25.48 -36.94
CA ASP A 365 12.19 -24.33 -37.84
C ASP A 365 11.20 -24.60 -39.00
N THR A 366 10.22 -25.49 -38.81
CA THR A 366 9.17 -25.75 -39.81
C THR A 366 8.06 -24.70 -39.74
N GLU A 367 7.31 -24.49 -40.82
CA GLU A 367 6.17 -23.55 -40.85
C GLU A 367 5.09 -23.88 -39.79
N ALA A 368 4.90 -25.18 -39.51
CA ALA A 368 4.01 -25.66 -38.45
C ALA A 368 4.55 -25.32 -37.05
N ASP A 369 5.87 -25.32 -36.89
CA ASP A 369 6.52 -24.95 -35.63
C ASP A 369 6.49 -23.44 -35.40
N ILE A 370 6.65 -22.63 -36.46
CA ILE A 370 6.49 -21.17 -36.38
C ILE A 370 5.08 -20.81 -35.89
N ALA A 371 4.04 -21.43 -36.44
CA ALA A 371 2.66 -21.20 -36.00
C ALA A 371 2.43 -21.59 -34.52
N ARG A 372 3.04 -22.70 -34.06
CA ARG A 372 3.00 -23.11 -32.65
C ARG A 372 3.75 -22.16 -31.73
N ILE A 373 4.89 -21.65 -32.18
CA ILE A 373 5.67 -20.65 -31.45
C ILE A 373 4.84 -19.37 -31.28
N GLU A 374 4.16 -18.89 -32.33
CA GLU A 374 3.25 -17.74 -32.26
C GLU A 374 2.09 -17.96 -31.27
N GLU A 375 1.45 -19.14 -31.32
CA GLU A 375 0.39 -19.52 -30.37
C GLU A 375 0.91 -19.52 -28.92
N ASN A 376 2.08 -20.12 -28.69
CA ASN A 376 2.74 -20.17 -27.39
C ASN A 376 3.06 -18.76 -26.86
N PHE A 377 3.54 -17.85 -27.71
CA PHE A 377 3.78 -16.45 -27.31
C PHE A 377 2.47 -15.73 -26.97
N SER A 378 1.38 -15.99 -27.69
CA SER A 378 0.06 -15.45 -27.35
C SER A 378 -0.43 -15.94 -25.99
N ILE A 379 -0.32 -17.24 -25.72
CA ILE A 379 -0.66 -17.83 -24.41
C ILE A 379 0.20 -17.21 -23.31
N MET A 380 1.50 -17.08 -23.53
CA MET A 380 2.43 -16.47 -22.58
C MET A 380 2.04 -15.03 -22.25
N GLY A 381 1.69 -14.22 -23.26
CA GLY A 381 1.18 -12.85 -23.08
C GLY A 381 -0.06 -12.82 -22.19
N ASN A 382 -1.04 -13.68 -22.46
CA ASN A 382 -2.26 -13.78 -21.66
C ASN A 382 -1.97 -14.21 -20.21
N LEU A 383 -1.05 -15.15 -20.00
CA LEU A 383 -0.67 -15.60 -18.66
C LEU A 383 0.06 -14.49 -17.87
N VAL A 384 0.93 -13.72 -18.52
CA VAL A 384 1.64 -12.59 -17.89
C VAL A 384 0.66 -11.55 -17.36
N GLU A 385 -0.38 -11.23 -18.13
CA GLU A 385 -1.43 -10.28 -17.71
C GLU A 385 -2.27 -10.78 -16.53
N GLN A 386 -2.33 -12.09 -16.32
CA GLN A 386 -3.10 -12.72 -15.24
C GLN A 386 -2.30 -12.93 -13.95
N ILE A 387 -0.98 -12.72 -13.94
CA ILE A 387 -0.17 -12.87 -12.74
C ILE A 387 -0.42 -11.68 -11.82
N GLU A 388 -0.82 -11.96 -10.58
CA GLU A 388 -1.10 -10.94 -9.58
C GLU A 388 0.19 -10.24 -9.12
N HIS A 389 1.29 -11.00 -9.00
CA HIS A 389 2.54 -10.50 -8.43
C HIS A 389 3.77 -10.66 -9.34
N PRO A 390 3.80 -10.14 -10.58
CA PRO A 390 4.79 -10.53 -11.61
C PRO A 390 6.26 -10.42 -11.19
N PHE A 391 6.58 -9.51 -10.27
CA PHE A 391 7.95 -9.26 -9.78
C PHE A 391 8.27 -9.89 -8.42
N ALA A 392 7.37 -10.69 -7.84
CA ALA A 392 7.63 -11.29 -6.55
C ALA A 392 8.61 -12.46 -6.63
N THR A 393 9.60 -12.48 -5.75
CA THR A 393 10.51 -13.62 -5.61
C THR A 393 9.99 -14.55 -4.51
N TYR A 394 9.91 -15.87 -4.74
CA TYR A 394 9.51 -16.81 -3.69
C TYR A 394 10.56 -16.91 -2.58
N ASN A 395 10.19 -17.41 -1.39
CA ASN A 395 11.14 -17.59 -0.29
C ASN A 395 12.25 -18.60 -0.63
N TYR A 396 11.91 -19.67 -1.35
CA TYR A 396 12.86 -20.71 -1.74
C TYR A 396 13.95 -20.20 -2.71
N GLU A 397 13.67 -19.17 -3.52
CA GLU A 397 14.66 -18.53 -4.39
C GLU A 397 15.76 -17.82 -3.59
N ILE A 398 15.38 -17.15 -2.48
CA ILE A 398 16.37 -16.53 -1.58
C ILE A 398 17.25 -17.61 -0.93
N ILE A 399 16.66 -18.75 -0.55
CA ILE A 399 17.41 -19.87 0.02
C ILE A 399 18.40 -20.45 -1.01
N LYS A 400 17.99 -20.61 -2.27
CA LYS A 400 18.90 -21.05 -3.34
C LYS A 400 20.09 -20.10 -3.49
N GLU A 401 19.87 -18.79 -3.47
CA GLU A 401 20.95 -17.81 -3.52
C GLU A 401 21.87 -17.88 -2.28
N ILE A 402 21.31 -18.12 -1.08
CA ILE A 402 22.11 -18.36 0.12
C ILE A 402 23.03 -19.58 -0.07
N LEU A 403 22.49 -20.71 -0.56
CA LEU A 403 23.27 -21.92 -0.81
C LEU A 403 24.33 -21.74 -1.91
N ARG A 404 24.05 -20.87 -2.89
CA ARG A 404 25.03 -20.48 -3.92
C ARG A 404 26.23 -19.75 -3.30
N ARG A 405 25.99 -18.87 -2.32
CA ARG A 405 27.04 -18.11 -1.62
C ARG A 405 27.74 -18.93 -0.53
N ASP A 406 27.03 -19.86 0.11
CA ASP A 406 27.55 -20.69 1.20
C ASP A 406 27.00 -22.12 1.11
N SER A 407 27.82 -23.01 0.56
CA SER A 407 27.56 -24.45 0.47
C SER A 407 28.38 -25.26 1.49
N SER A 408 28.75 -24.63 2.61
CA SER A 408 29.44 -25.32 3.70
C SER A 408 28.57 -26.41 4.31
N GLN A 409 29.19 -27.48 4.82
CA GLN A 409 28.46 -28.56 5.47
C GLN A 409 27.57 -28.04 6.61
N LYS A 410 28.07 -27.05 7.37
CA LYS A 410 27.32 -26.39 8.44
C LYS A 410 26.01 -25.77 7.93
N MET A 411 26.02 -25.13 6.76
CA MET A 411 24.80 -24.57 6.16
C MET A 411 23.84 -25.69 5.73
N ILE A 412 24.36 -26.77 5.15
CA ILE A 412 23.55 -27.92 4.74
C ILE A 412 22.90 -28.60 5.95
N ASP A 413 23.65 -28.88 7.01
CA ASP A 413 23.13 -29.48 8.24
C ASP A 413 22.02 -28.60 8.85
N TYR A 414 22.23 -27.28 8.85
CA TYR A 414 21.26 -26.33 9.38
C TYR A 414 20.00 -26.21 8.51
N LEU A 415 20.15 -26.31 7.18
CA LEU A 415 19.03 -26.38 6.23
C LEU A 415 18.18 -27.62 6.50
N GLU A 416 18.80 -28.79 6.61
CA GLU A 416 18.10 -30.05 6.84
C GLU A 416 17.37 -30.07 8.19
N ASP A 417 18.02 -29.60 9.26
CA ASP A 417 17.37 -29.43 10.57
C ASP A 417 16.16 -28.49 10.48
N SER A 418 16.33 -27.33 9.83
CA SER A 418 15.26 -26.34 9.68
C SER A 418 14.08 -26.89 8.88
N PHE A 419 14.34 -27.64 7.81
CA PHE A 419 13.32 -28.29 6.99
C PHE A 419 12.60 -29.42 7.72
N SER A 420 13.27 -30.14 8.61
CA SER A 420 12.66 -31.20 9.41
C SER A 420 11.55 -30.69 10.34
N GLN A 421 11.61 -29.40 10.72
CA GLN A 421 10.69 -28.73 11.63
C GLN A 421 9.49 -28.07 10.92
N LEU A 422 9.45 -28.06 9.59
CA LEU A 422 8.35 -27.46 8.84
C LEU A 422 7.16 -28.41 8.73
N ASP A 423 5.98 -27.84 8.51
CA ASP A 423 4.75 -28.59 8.28
C ASP A 423 4.80 -29.29 6.92
N LYS A 424 4.93 -30.63 6.95
CA LYS A 424 5.02 -31.47 5.75
C LYS A 424 3.65 -31.81 5.15
N ASP A 425 2.56 -31.38 5.78
CA ASP A 425 1.21 -31.49 5.22
C ASP A 425 0.87 -30.29 4.32
N ASN A 426 1.76 -29.30 4.23
CA ASN A 426 1.62 -28.15 3.36
C ASN A 426 2.29 -28.40 1.99
N PRO A 427 1.53 -28.46 0.88
CA PRO A 427 2.07 -28.77 -0.45
C PRO A 427 3.14 -27.76 -0.90
N PHE A 428 2.99 -26.47 -0.56
CA PHE A 428 3.95 -25.46 -0.99
C PHE A 428 5.26 -25.50 -0.19
N ILE A 429 5.20 -25.95 1.08
CA ILE A 429 6.42 -26.22 1.86
C ILE A 429 7.21 -27.36 1.21
N LEU A 430 6.54 -28.47 0.86
CA LEU A 430 7.17 -29.60 0.19
C LEU A 430 7.76 -29.21 -1.18
N LEU A 431 7.05 -28.40 -1.96
CA LEU A 431 7.55 -27.83 -3.20
C LEU A 431 8.78 -26.93 -2.98
N SER A 432 8.72 -26.04 -1.99
CA SER A 432 9.85 -25.17 -1.64
C SER A 432 11.07 -25.98 -1.21
N MET A 433 10.86 -27.04 -0.42
CA MET A 433 11.91 -27.97 -0.01
C MET A 433 12.52 -28.68 -1.23
N SER A 434 11.71 -29.17 -2.16
CA SER A 434 12.20 -29.85 -3.36
C SER A 434 12.99 -28.92 -4.29
N GLU A 435 12.56 -27.66 -4.41
CA GLU A 435 13.26 -26.62 -5.16
C GLU A 435 14.61 -26.25 -4.54
N VAL A 436 14.74 -26.32 -3.21
CA VAL A 436 16.00 -25.99 -2.51
C VAL A 436 16.94 -27.17 -2.43
N ILE A 437 16.45 -28.35 -2.02
CA ILE A 437 17.30 -29.49 -1.63
C ILE A 437 18.16 -29.99 -2.79
N ARG A 438 17.69 -29.85 -4.03
CA ARG A 438 18.46 -30.22 -5.24
C ARG A 438 19.75 -29.41 -5.41
N TYR A 439 19.84 -28.22 -4.81
CA TYR A 439 21.05 -27.38 -4.80
C TYR A 439 21.89 -27.54 -3.52
N ALA A 440 21.38 -28.27 -2.53
CA ALA A 440 22.11 -28.54 -1.29
C ALA A 440 23.19 -29.61 -1.54
N LYS A 441 24.43 -29.29 -1.20
CA LYS A 441 25.59 -30.16 -1.45
C LYS A 441 25.38 -31.54 -0.83
N LYS A 442 25.45 -32.57 -1.67
CA LYS A 442 25.50 -33.98 -1.30
C LYS A 442 26.19 -34.74 -2.42
N GLY A 443 27.29 -35.42 -2.09
CA GLY A 443 28.18 -35.98 -3.11
C GLY A 443 29.00 -34.93 -3.87
N THR A 444 29.61 -35.37 -4.97
CA THR A 444 30.44 -34.54 -5.87
C THR A 444 29.85 -34.39 -7.26
N GLU A 445 28.99 -35.32 -7.70
CA GLU A 445 28.39 -35.32 -9.02
C GLU A 445 27.28 -34.29 -9.13
N LYS A 446 27.27 -33.55 -10.24
CA LYS A 446 26.22 -32.59 -10.57
C LYS A 446 25.61 -32.91 -11.93
N ILE A 447 24.30 -32.73 -12.02
CA ILE A 447 23.52 -32.77 -13.24
C ILE A 447 23.15 -31.32 -13.54
N ASN A 448 23.85 -30.71 -14.51
CA ASN A 448 23.82 -29.25 -14.74
C ASN A 448 24.25 -28.46 -13.47
N GLU A 449 23.31 -28.01 -12.65
CA GLU A 449 23.57 -27.28 -11.40
C GLU A 449 23.12 -28.01 -10.12
N ILE A 450 22.37 -29.11 -10.25
CA ILE A 450 21.80 -29.85 -9.12
C ILE A 450 22.67 -31.05 -8.73
N TYR A 451 22.65 -31.43 -7.45
CA TYR A 451 23.42 -32.58 -6.97
C TYR A 451 22.68 -33.88 -7.31
N ALA A 452 23.37 -34.81 -7.97
CA ALA A 452 22.77 -36.07 -8.45
C ALA A 452 22.13 -36.88 -7.29
N GLU A 453 22.79 -36.91 -6.13
CA GLU A 453 22.31 -37.60 -4.93
C GLU A 453 21.08 -36.94 -4.26
N ARG A 454 20.63 -35.78 -4.75
CA ARG A 454 19.43 -35.06 -4.30
C ARG A 454 18.25 -35.21 -5.24
N VAL A 455 18.44 -35.80 -6.42
CA VAL A 455 17.41 -35.92 -7.45
C VAL A 455 16.23 -36.75 -6.96
N ASP A 456 16.50 -37.94 -6.40
CA ASP A 456 15.43 -38.83 -5.91
C ASP A 456 14.70 -38.23 -4.71
N GLU A 457 15.44 -37.58 -3.81
CA GLU A 457 14.86 -36.86 -2.66
C GLU A 457 13.93 -35.71 -3.13
N ALA A 458 14.31 -34.97 -4.16
CA ALA A 458 13.47 -33.93 -4.74
C ALA A 458 12.21 -34.49 -5.42
N ILE A 459 12.33 -35.62 -6.14
CA ILE A 459 11.18 -36.31 -6.75
C ILE A 459 10.21 -36.80 -5.68
N ASP A 460 10.70 -37.41 -4.60
CA ASP A 460 9.86 -37.92 -3.51
C ASP A 460 9.07 -36.81 -2.82
N LEU A 461 9.69 -35.63 -2.61
CA LEU A 461 9.00 -34.45 -2.09
C LEU A 461 7.90 -33.98 -3.05
N LEU A 462 8.19 -33.90 -4.36
CA LEU A 462 7.20 -33.49 -5.36
C LEU A 462 6.04 -34.48 -5.51
N LYS A 463 6.29 -35.79 -5.39
CA LYS A 463 5.24 -36.80 -5.39
C LYS A 463 4.28 -36.60 -4.21
N LYS A 464 4.79 -36.28 -3.02
CA LYS A 464 3.96 -35.94 -1.86
C LYS A 464 3.12 -34.68 -2.06
N VAL A 465 3.61 -33.69 -2.82
CA VAL A 465 2.81 -32.50 -3.18
C VAL A 465 1.54 -32.94 -3.92
N ILE A 466 1.67 -33.84 -4.90
CA ILE A 466 0.54 -34.36 -5.67
C ILE A 466 -0.37 -35.23 -4.80
N GLU A 467 0.19 -36.06 -3.92
CA GLU A 467 -0.61 -36.87 -2.99
C GLU A 467 -1.54 -36.02 -2.10
N ILE A 468 -1.06 -34.85 -1.66
CA ILE A 468 -1.84 -33.92 -0.84
C ILE A 468 -2.79 -33.07 -1.71
N ASP A 469 -2.31 -32.58 -2.86
CA ASP A 469 -3.07 -31.76 -3.80
C ASP A 469 -2.93 -32.29 -5.23
N ASN A 470 -3.83 -33.21 -5.58
CA ASN A 470 -3.90 -33.81 -6.92
C ASN A 470 -4.24 -32.78 -8.01
N ASP A 471 -4.85 -31.64 -7.64
CA ASP A 471 -5.21 -30.59 -8.59
C ASP A 471 -4.05 -29.63 -8.85
N PHE A 472 -2.90 -29.80 -8.18
CA PHE A 472 -1.67 -29.07 -8.48
C PHE A 472 -0.92 -29.70 -9.66
N ALA A 473 -1.63 -29.96 -10.75
CA ALA A 473 -1.16 -30.77 -11.88
C ALA A 473 0.14 -30.28 -12.53
N ILE A 474 0.48 -29.00 -12.40
CA ILE A 474 1.75 -28.44 -12.87
C ILE A 474 2.98 -29.12 -12.23
N ILE A 475 2.83 -29.73 -11.06
CA ILE A 475 3.87 -30.46 -10.37
C ILE A 475 4.33 -31.69 -11.17
N HIS A 476 3.47 -32.32 -11.98
CA HIS A 476 3.88 -33.38 -12.91
C HIS A 476 4.99 -32.89 -13.86
N SER A 477 4.91 -31.65 -14.34
CA SER A 477 5.97 -31.08 -15.18
C SER A 477 7.28 -30.89 -14.43
N LYS A 478 7.24 -30.54 -13.14
CA LYS A 478 8.44 -30.45 -12.29
C LYS A 478 9.07 -31.84 -12.07
N ILE A 479 8.25 -32.84 -11.74
CA ILE A 479 8.69 -34.23 -11.59
C ILE A 479 9.34 -34.70 -12.88
N GLY A 480 8.64 -34.55 -14.00
CA GLY A 480 9.12 -34.97 -15.31
C GLY A 480 10.42 -34.26 -15.73
N THR A 481 10.56 -32.97 -15.44
CA THR A 481 11.82 -32.22 -15.71
C THR A 481 12.99 -32.85 -14.95
N VAL A 482 12.81 -33.15 -13.65
CA VAL A 482 13.87 -33.70 -12.80
C VAL A 482 14.21 -35.13 -13.21
N ILE A 483 13.21 -35.97 -13.53
CA ILE A 483 13.40 -37.33 -14.05
C ILE A 483 14.12 -37.30 -15.40
N TRP A 484 13.69 -36.43 -16.31
CA TRP A 484 14.29 -36.28 -17.63
C TRP A 484 15.77 -35.88 -17.53
N MET A 485 16.11 -34.92 -16.68
CA MET A 485 17.52 -34.55 -16.40
C MET A 485 18.34 -35.74 -15.90
N LYS A 486 17.76 -36.57 -15.02
CA LYS A 486 18.40 -37.81 -14.53
C LYS A 486 18.63 -38.80 -15.67
N GLY A 487 17.62 -39.03 -16.51
CA GLY A 487 17.68 -39.96 -17.63
C GLY A 487 18.75 -39.57 -18.65
N ILE A 488 18.79 -38.29 -19.05
CA ILE A 488 19.81 -37.77 -19.97
C ILE A 488 21.21 -37.92 -19.39
N HIS A 489 21.40 -37.55 -18.12
CA HIS A 489 22.72 -37.61 -17.47
C HIS A 489 23.31 -39.01 -17.37
N TYR A 490 22.46 -40.01 -17.12
CA TYR A 490 22.87 -41.42 -17.04
C TYR A 490 22.66 -42.20 -18.34
N GLU A 491 22.36 -41.52 -19.46
CA GLU A 491 22.09 -42.12 -20.77
C GLU A 491 21.05 -43.26 -20.72
N ASN A 492 20.01 -43.09 -19.88
CA ASN A 492 18.97 -44.08 -19.67
C ASN A 492 17.67 -43.67 -20.40
N GLU A 493 17.39 -44.35 -21.51
CA GLU A 493 16.23 -44.08 -22.37
C GLU A 493 14.89 -44.33 -21.65
N GLU A 494 14.80 -45.35 -20.80
CA GLU A 494 13.57 -45.66 -20.03
C GLU A 494 13.23 -44.52 -19.08
N ILE A 495 14.20 -44.05 -18.29
CA ILE A 495 14.03 -42.92 -17.36
C ILE A 495 13.74 -41.62 -18.14
N THR A 496 14.41 -41.42 -19.28
CA THR A 496 14.15 -40.25 -20.13
C THR A 496 12.71 -40.23 -20.62
N ASN A 497 12.19 -41.38 -21.08
CA ASN A 497 10.80 -41.52 -21.53
C ASN A 497 9.79 -41.37 -20.39
N GLU A 498 10.09 -41.87 -19.19
CA GLU A 498 9.29 -41.63 -17.97
C GLU A 498 9.18 -40.13 -17.69
N GLY A 499 10.31 -39.41 -17.74
CA GLY A 499 10.33 -37.97 -17.54
C GLY A 499 9.49 -37.21 -18.56
N ILE A 500 9.55 -37.61 -19.83
CA ILE A 500 8.73 -37.02 -20.91
C ILE A 500 7.24 -37.27 -20.68
N GLU A 501 6.86 -38.47 -20.26
CA GLU A 501 5.46 -38.79 -19.98
C GLU A 501 4.91 -37.97 -18.80
N GLU A 502 5.68 -37.82 -17.72
CA GLU A 502 5.31 -36.97 -16.60
C GLU A 502 5.22 -35.48 -17.01
N MET A 503 6.16 -34.99 -17.82
CA MET A 503 6.06 -33.63 -18.37
C MET A 503 4.77 -33.43 -19.20
N ARG A 504 4.39 -34.43 -20.00
CA ARG A 504 3.17 -34.37 -20.83
C ARG A 504 1.90 -34.22 -19.99
N LYS A 505 1.82 -34.88 -18.84
CA LYS A 505 0.70 -34.74 -17.89
C LYS A 505 0.57 -33.29 -17.40
N GLY A 506 1.69 -32.65 -17.02
CA GLY A 506 1.71 -31.25 -16.60
C GLY A 506 1.41 -30.27 -17.76
N MET A 507 1.94 -30.53 -18.96
CA MET A 507 1.70 -29.69 -20.14
C MET A 507 0.25 -29.70 -20.60
N HIS A 508 -0.43 -30.84 -20.49
CA HIS A 508 -1.86 -30.93 -20.79
C HIS A 508 -2.65 -29.93 -19.94
N TYR A 509 -2.30 -29.80 -18.65
CA TYR A 509 -2.93 -28.83 -17.76
C TYR A 509 -2.61 -27.38 -18.15
N ILE A 510 -1.35 -27.05 -18.49
CA ILE A 510 -0.98 -25.69 -18.95
C ILE A 510 -1.83 -25.24 -20.13
N SER A 511 -2.06 -26.12 -21.11
CA SER A 511 -2.87 -25.81 -22.28
C SER A 511 -4.31 -25.42 -21.91
N GLN A 512 -4.87 -26.02 -20.86
CA GLN A 512 -6.23 -25.71 -20.39
C GLN A 512 -6.28 -24.36 -19.67
N VAL A 513 -5.28 -24.06 -18.84
CA VAL A 513 -5.20 -22.79 -18.10
C VAL A 513 -4.99 -21.59 -19.05
N GLY A 514 -4.12 -21.73 -20.05
CA GLY A 514 -3.85 -20.68 -21.04
C GLY A 514 -5.05 -20.35 -21.94
N LEU A 515 -5.92 -21.34 -22.19
CA LEU A 515 -7.13 -21.19 -23.01
C LEU A 515 -8.37 -20.75 -22.20
N GLY A 516 -8.36 -20.89 -20.88
CA GLY A 516 -9.48 -20.53 -20.00
C GLY A 516 -9.90 -19.07 -20.10
N GLY A 517 -8.95 -18.15 -20.30
CA GLY A 517 -9.24 -16.71 -20.49
C GLY A 517 -9.89 -16.35 -21.83
N TYR A 518 -9.79 -17.22 -22.84
CA TYR A 518 -10.37 -16.97 -24.17
C TYR A 518 -11.89 -17.21 -24.21
N LYS A 519 -12.43 -18.01 -23.29
CA LYS A 519 -13.85 -18.42 -23.30
C LYS A 519 -14.80 -17.49 -22.55
N ASP A 520 -14.30 -16.64 -21.66
CA ASP A 520 -15.16 -15.74 -20.85
C ASP A 520 -15.37 -14.35 -21.46
N ASN A 521 -14.53 -13.91 -22.41
CA ASN A 521 -14.69 -12.61 -23.07
C ASN A 521 -15.71 -12.62 -24.23
N ASP A 522 -16.14 -13.79 -24.71
CA ASP A 522 -17.22 -13.93 -25.72
C ASP A 522 -18.62 -14.12 -25.12
N ARG A 523 -18.75 -13.95 -23.80
CA ARG A 523 -20.02 -14.02 -23.07
C ARG A 523 -20.21 -12.81 -22.14
N SER A 524 -20.19 -11.60 -22.68
CA SER A 524 -20.75 -10.40 -22.04
C SER A 524 -21.51 -9.55 -23.03
#